data_AF-A0A1I3LGQ6-F1
#
_entry.id   AF-A0A1I3LGQ6-F1
#
_cell.length_a   1.000
_cell.length_b   1.000
_cell.length_c   1.000
_cell.angle_alpha   90.00
_cell.angle_beta   90.00
_cell.angle_gamma   90.00
#
_symmetry.space_group_name_H-M   'P 1'
#
loop_
_entity.id
_entity.type
_entity.pdbx_description
1 polymer ?
#
loop_
_entity_poly.entity_id
_entity_poly.type
_entity_poly.pdbx_seq_one_letter_code
_entity_poly.pdbx_strand_id
1 'polypeptide(L)'
;MIKKQYLAVASALILTAGLFPASSDAQVAKKNLTANYNNIKVLYNGSQVSTTIEPFIVNGTTYIPLRMMAGVFNKDITWDGTNYTINVKDTVDTGYQAELAQKDAEIARLKAQIDDLNDEIDGLEDDLSDYEDDDDDDIDEEVSDLEDSLIDEFETYDDFEDVDFSLDGDDEDLTVDIYIDKDAWEEETGDDLDAAALEDLVQDVVEYVWDEFYDDVEISGTIYDSSDDDEDLYDFEGYLDSDDDPVIELDGEEI
;
A
#
# COMPACT_ATOMS: atom_id res chain seq x y z
N MET A 1 3.20 122.04 42.57
CA MET A 1 4.21 122.51 41.61
C MET A 1 4.37 121.49 40.49
N ILE A 2 4.01 121.90 39.27
CA ILE A 2 4.63 121.62 37.96
C ILE A 2 4.79 120.15 37.48
N LYS A 3 4.04 119.85 36.41
CA LYS A 3 4.23 118.76 35.41
C LYS A 3 5.43 119.05 34.49
N LYS A 4 6.02 117.99 33.89
CA LYS A 4 6.45 117.83 32.46
C LYS A 4 7.26 116.51 32.34
N GLN A 5 6.85 115.45 31.63
CA GLN A 5 6.61 115.21 30.19
C GLN A 5 7.88 114.86 29.36
N TYR A 6 7.70 113.90 28.42
CA TYR A 6 8.44 113.61 27.17
C TYR A 6 9.71 112.73 27.26
N LEU A 7 10.14 111.89 26.31
CA LEU A 7 9.69 111.39 24.97
C LEU A 7 10.90 110.53 24.49
N ALA A 8 10.76 109.21 24.34
CA ALA A 8 10.77 108.43 23.08
C ALA A 8 12.14 107.96 22.51
N VAL A 9 12.02 106.90 21.70
CA VAL A 9 12.85 106.45 20.56
C VAL A 9 13.67 105.16 20.76
N ALA A 10 13.21 104.13 20.04
CA ALA A 10 13.89 103.08 19.23
C ALA A 10 15.16 102.41 19.80
N SER A 11 15.39 101.10 19.65
CA SER A 11 15.41 100.35 18.40
C SER A 11 15.59 98.85 18.69
N ALA A 12 15.17 98.01 17.76
CA ALA A 12 15.38 96.56 17.72
C ALA A 12 16.86 96.12 17.80
N LEU A 13 17.09 94.87 18.26
CA LEU A 13 18.06 93.84 17.79
C LEU A 13 18.20 92.77 18.91
N ILE A 14 17.56 91.60 18.81
CA ILE A 14 18.00 90.35 18.13
C ILE A 14 18.90 89.45 19.00
N LEU A 15 18.39 88.22 19.27
CA LEU A 15 19.06 86.90 19.43
C LEU A 15 20.24 86.82 20.43
N THR A 16 20.30 85.92 21.41
CA THR A 16 20.18 84.45 21.35
C THR A 16 20.51 83.82 22.73
N ALA A 17 20.14 82.54 22.87
CA ALA A 17 20.59 81.55 23.86
C ALA A 17 19.86 81.56 25.22
N GLY A 18 19.19 80.49 25.66
CA GLY A 18 19.20 79.10 25.19
C GLY A 18 17.82 78.46 25.26
N LEU A 19 17.45 77.76 24.18
CA LEU A 19 16.61 76.58 24.32
C LEU A 19 17.45 75.55 25.07
N PHE A 20 17.20 75.39 26.37
CA PHE A 20 17.49 74.10 26.99
C PHE A 20 16.47 73.12 26.39
N PRO A 21 16.89 71.97 25.83
CA PRO A 21 15.95 70.88 25.64
C PRO A 21 15.37 70.57 27.02
N ALA A 22 14.06 70.70 27.18
CA ALA A 22 13.38 70.14 28.33
C ALA A 22 13.67 68.64 28.30
N SER A 23 14.59 68.17 29.14
CA SER A 23 14.70 66.76 29.42
C SER A 23 13.33 66.34 29.92
N SER A 24 12.66 65.48 29.14
CA SER A 24 11.50 64.72 29.61
C SER A 24 12.01 63.68 30.61
N ASP A 25 12.46 64.14 31.77
CA ASP A 25 12.68 63.25 32.89
C ASP A 25 11.31 62.70 33.26
N ALA A 26 11.12 61.39 33.06
CA ALA A 26 9.95 60.68 33.52
C ALA A 26 9.88 60.86 35.04
N GLN A 27 9.07 61.83 35.50
CA GLN A 27 8.89 62.05 36.93
C GLN A 27 8.31 60.77 37.52
N VAL A 28 9.11 60.13 38.40
CA VAL A 28 8.66 58.99 39.19
C VAL A 28 7.63 59.50 40.20
N ALA A 29 6.37 59.50 39.80
CA ALA A 29 5.26 59.93 40.65
C ALA A 29 4.88 58.81 41.62
N LYS A 30 5.06 59.05 42.92
CA LYS A 30 4.53 58.16 43.96
C LYS A 30 3.04 58.43 44.15
N LYS A 31 2.22 57.38 44.06
CA LYS A 31 0.78 57.44 44.33
C LYS A 31 0.45 56.55 45.53
N ASN A 32 -0.33 57.08 46.46
CA ASN A 32 -0.91 56.27 47.52
C ASN A 32 -2.13 55.54 46.97
N LEU A 33 -2.26 54.26 47.30
CA LEU A 33 -3.38 53.40 46.91
C LEU A 33 -3.98 52.77 48.17
N THR A 34 -5.31 52.66 48.22
CA THR A 34 -6.01 51.87 49.22
C THR A 34 -6.27 50.48 48.65
N ALA A 35 -5.77 49.45 49.32
CA ALA A 35 -5.91 48.06 48.91
C ALA A 35 -6.86 47.30 49.85
N ASN A 36 -7.81 46.56 49.27
CA ASN A 36 -8.74 45.71 50.02
C ASN A 36 -8.32 44.24 49.90
N TYR A 37 -8.16 43.58 51.05
CA TYR A 37 -7.82 42.16 51.16
C TYR A 37 -9.07 41.37 51.55
N ASN A 38 -9.74 40.80 50.55
CA ASN A 38 -11.06 40.17 50.70
C ASN A 38 -10.98 38.63 50.62
N ASN A 39 -9.91 38.02 51.11
CA ASN A 39 -9.67 36.57 51.05
C ASN A 39 -9.84 36.01 49.62
N ILE A 40 -9.16 36.65 48.66
CA ILE A 40 -9.29 36.34 47.23
C ILE A 40 -8.62 34.99 46.96
N LYS A 41 -9.38 34.05 46.37
CA LYS A 41 -8.91 32.72 46.01
C LYS A 41 -8.62 32.63 44.51
N VAL A 42 -7.47 32.07 44.16
CA VAL A 42 -7.09 31.77 42.78
C VAL A 42 -7.20 30.27 42.59
N LEU A 43 -7.92 29.84 41.54
CA LEU A 43 -8.05 28.43 41.18
C LEU A 43 -7.47 28.20 39.79
N TYR A 44 -6.67 27.14 39.66
CA TYR A 44 -6.18 26.62 38.38
C TYR A 44 -6.68 25.19 38.21
N ASN A 45 -7.42 24.93 37.13
CA ASN A 45 -8.09 23.64 36.88
C ASN A 45 -8.87 23.11 38.10
N GLY A 46 -9.59 24.00 38.79
CA GLY A 46 -10.39 23.66 39.98
C GLY A 46 -9.60 23.51 41.29
N SER A 47 -8.26 23.53 41.24
CA SER A 47 -7.40 23.44 42.43
C SER A 47 -6.96 24.83 42.91
N GLN A 48 -7.04 25.08 44.21
CA GLN A 48 -6.62 26.37 44.78
C GLN A 48 -5.10 26.53 44.73
N VAL A 49 -4.63 27.64 44.14
CA VAL A 49 -3.21 27.99 44.05
C VAL A 49 -2.73 28.52 45.41
N SER A 50 -1.58 28.04 45.89
CA SER A 50 -0.97 28.52 47.13
C SER A 50 -0.44 29.96 46.97
N THR A 51 -0.71 30.81 47.95
CA THR A 51 -0.39 32.23 47.90
C THR A 51 0.51 32.63 49.08
N THR A 52 1.77 32.98 48.80
CA THR A 52 2.66 33.57 49.82
C THR A 52 2.39 35.07 49.99
N ILE A 53 1.93 35.72 48.92
CA ILE A 53 1.47 37.11 48.91
C ILE A 53 0.01 37.07 48.48
N GLU A 54 -0.88 37.62 49.33
CA GLU A 54 -2.30 37.63 49.08
C GLU A 54 -2.67 38.59 47.93
N PRO A 55 -3.53 38.18 46.97
CA PRO A 55 -4.11 39.10 46.01
C PRO A 55 -4.97 40.16 46.70
N PHE A 56 -5.05 41.34 46.11
CA PHE A 56 -5.81 42.46 46.67
C PHE A 56 -6.55 43.24 45.58
N ILE A 57 -7.52 44.06 45.97
CA ILE A 57 -8.29 44.90 45.06
C ILE A 57 -7.93 46.37 45.26
N VAL A 58 -7.63 47.07 44.17
CA VAL A 58 -7.48 48.54 44.12
C VAL A 58 -8.42 49.07 43.05
N ASN A 59 -9.28 50.02 43.39
CA ASN A 59 -10.22 50.68 42.47
C ASN A 59 -11.08 49.70 41.63
N GLY A 60 -11.48 48.57 42.23
CA GLY A 60 -12.27 47.53 41.55
C GLY A 60 -11.45 46.55 40.70
N THR A 61 -10.13 46.70 40.61
CA THR A 61 -9.23 45.79 39.89
C THR A 61 -8.51 44.87 40.87
N THR A 62 -8.54 43.56 40.62
CA THR A 62 -7.78 42.57 41.39
C THR A 62 -6.34 42.50 40.87
N TYR A 63 -5.38 42.62 41.78
CA TYR A 63 -3.96 42.47 41.52
C TYR A 63 -3.48 41.14 42.09
N ILE A 64 -2.93 40.31 41.22
CA ILE A 64 -2.39 39.00 41.56
C ILE A 64 -0.87 39.06 41.39
N PRO A 65 -0.07 38.55 42.36
CA PRO A 65 1.37 38.46 42.20
C PRO A 65 1.76 37.66 40.95
N LEU A 66 2.43 38.29 40.00
CA LEU A 66 2.80 37.63 38.73
C LEU A 66 3.69 36.39 38.96
N ARG A 67 4.59 36.43 39.94
CA ARG A 67 5.48 35.29 40.27
C ARG A 67 4.72 34.07 40.77
N MET A 68 3.54 34.27 41.39
CA MET A 68 2.63 33.17 41.74
C MET A 68 2.11 32.48 40.48
N MET A 69 1.65 33.27 39.50
CA MET A 69 1.12 32.72 38.25
C MET A 69 2.19 32.09 37.36
N ALA A 70 3.45 32.55 37.43
CA ALA A 70 4.55 31.91 36.72
C ALA A 70 4.78 30.45 37.14
N GLY A 71 4.69 30.14 38.43
CA GLY A 71 4.77 28.75 38.89
C GLY A 71 3.63 27.89 38.36
N VAL A 72 2.42 28.46 38.28
CA VAL A 72 1.23 27.78 37.73
C VAL A 72 1.41 27.45 36.24
N PHE A 73 1.98 28.38 35.48
CA PHE A 73 2.13 28.24 34.03
C PHE A 73 3.50 27.71 33.58
N ASN A 74 4.32 27.25 34.53
CA ASN A 74 5.70 26.82 34.29
C ASN A 74 6.49 27.83 33.42
N LYS A 75 6.52 29.09 33.88
CA LYS A 75 7.26 30.18 33.22
C LYS A 75 8.38 30.66 34.12
N ASP A 76 9.50 31.03 33.51
CA ASP A 76 10.58 31.73 34.20
C ASP A 76 10.34 33.25 34.19
N ILE A 77 10.57 33.90 35.33
CA ILE A 77 10.38 35.35 35.49
C ILE A 77 11.63 36.01 36.06
N THR A 78 12.14 36.98 35.30
CA THR A 78 13.25 37.84 35.70
C THR A 78 12.82 39.31 35.73
N TRP A 79 13.39 40.05 36.68
CA TRP A 79 13.17 41.48 36.85
C TRP A 79 14.43 42.25 36.45
N ASP A 80 14.30 43.17 35.50
CA ASP A 80 15.33 44.15 35.17
C ASP A 80 14.99 45.47 35.84
N GLY A 81 15.66 45.75 36.96
CA GLY A 81 15.48 46.98 37.73
C GLY A 81 16.03 48.24 37.07
N THR A 82 16.88 48.11 36.04
CA THR A 82 17.44 49.26 35.31
C THR A 82 16.41 49.80 34.32
N ASN A 83 15.78 48.90 33.56
CA ASN A 83 14.77 49.25 32.56
C ASN A 83 13.33 49.15 33.08
N TYR A 84 13.17 48.83 34.37
CA TYR A 84 11.88 48.56 35.00
C TYR A 84 11.01 47.55 34.20
N THR A 85 11.65 46.48 33.74
CA THR A 85 11.05 45.50 32.82
C THR A 85 10.93 44.13 33.47
N ILE A 86 9.80 43.46 33.26
CA ILE A 86 9.60 42.06 33.62
C ILE A 86 9.73 41.22 32.35
N ASN A 87 10.63 40.24 32.37
CA ASN A 87 10.73 39.24 31.31
C ASN A 87 10.08 37.93 31.77
N VAL A 88 9.21 37.39 30.92
CA VAL A 88 8.56 36.09 31.11
C VAL A 88 9.02 35.18 29.98
N LYS A 89 9.58 34.01 30.31
CA LYS A 89 10.09 33.04 29.34
C LYS A 89 9.44 31.69 29.54
N ASP A 90 9.24 30.97 28.43
CA ASP A 90 8.89 29.57 28.49
C ASP A 90 10.06 28.76 29.06
N THR A 91 9.77 27.85 29.98
CA THR A 91 10.75 26.84 30.37
C THR A 91 10.71 25.71 29.35
N VAL A 92 11.86 25.13 29.03
CA VAL A 92 11.92 23.92 28.21
C VAL A 92 11.17 22.82 28.94
N ASP A 93 10.10 22.31 28.34
CA ASP A 93 9.41 21.13 28.86
C ASP A 93 10.22 19.89 28.49
N THR A 94 11.00 19.42 29.47
CA THR A 94 11.87 18.25 29.32
C THR A 94 11.08 16.97 29.08
N GLY A 95 9.78 16.94 29.39
CA GLY A 95 8.91 15.78 29.16
C GLY A 95 8.70 15.50 27.67
N TYR A 96 8.36 16.54 26.89
CA TYR A 96 8.15 16.38 25.44
C TYR A 96 9.40 15.93 24.71
N GLN A 97 10.59 16.35 25.15
CA GLN A 97 11.85 15.93 24.53
C GLN A 97 12.13 14.44 24.74
N ALA A 98 11.80 13.91 25.92
CA ALA A 98 11.94 12.47 26.20
C ALA A 98 10.92 11.64 25.39
N GLU A 99 9.69 12.13 25.25
CA GLU A 99 8.65 11.48 24.46
C GLU A 99 9.00 11.45 22.96
N LEU A 100 9.50 12.56 22.41
CA LEU A 100 9.96 12.62 21.01
C LEU A 100 11.10 11.62 20.77
N ALA A 101 12.09 11.55 21.66
CA ALA A 101 13.18 10.60 21.52
C ALA A 101 12.70 9.13 21.58
N GLN A 102 11.68 8.82 22.39
CA GLN A 102 11.07 7.49 22.42
C GLN A 102 10.34 7.18 21.11
N LYS A 103 9.59 8.15 20.58
CA LYS A 103 8.87 8.01 19.30
C LYS A 103 9.82 7.86 18.13
N ASP A 104 10.93 8.59 18.10
CA ASP A 104 11.96 8.46 17.07
C ASP A 104 12.63 7.07 17.10
N ALA A 105 12.90 6.54 18.31
CA ALA A 105 13.43 5.20 18.46
C ALA A 105 12.42 4.10 18.05
N GLU A 106 11.13 4.31 18.32
CA GLU A 106 10.05 3.42 17.87
C GLU A 106 9.95 3.42 16.33
N ILE A 107 9.96 4.61 15.70
CA ILE A 107 9.94 4.75 14.23
C ILE A 107 11.15 4.06 13.60
N ALA A 108 12.34 4.20 14.17
CA ALA A 108 13.54 3.54 13.65
C ALA A 108 13.42 2.01 13.67
N ARG A 109 12.86 1.45 14.75
CA ARG A 109 12.61 0.00 14.85
C ARG A 109 11.57 -0.48 13.84
N LEU A 110 10.44 0.22 13.74
CA LEU A 110 9.39 -0.13 12.80
C LEU A 110 9.86 -0.08 11.35
N LYS A 111 10.73 0.88 11.00
CA LYS A 111 11.35 0.94 9.67
C LYS A 111 12.24 -0.27 9.39
N ALA A 112 13.10 -0.64 10.33
CA ALA A 112 13.94 -1.83 10.17
C ALA A 112 13.10 -3.12 10.02
N GLN A 113 12.00 -3.24 10.75
CA GLN A 113 11.09 -4.38 10.59
C GLN A 113 10.39 -4.40 9.23
N ILE A 114 10.05 -3.23 8.67
CA ILE A 114 9.46 -3.13 7.33
C ILE A 114 10.50 -3.53 6.28
N ASP A 115 11.75 -3.09 6.43
CA ASP A 115 12.83 -3.46 5.51
C ASP A 115 13.07 -4.99 5.57
N ASP A 116 13.19 -5.58 6.76
CA ASP A 116 13.34 -7.04 6.92
C ASP A 116 12.17 -7.83 6.32
N LEU A 117 10.93 -7.35 6.47
CA LEU A 117 9.75 -8.00 5.90
C LEU A 117 9.68 -7.87 4.37
N ASN A 118 10.14 -6.75 3.81
CA ASN A 118 10.22 -6.61 2.36
C ASN A 118 11.28 -7.55 1.78
N ASP A 119 12.44 -7.66 2.43
CA ASP A 119 13.48 -8.62 2.01
C ASP A 119 12.97 -10.08 2.09
N GLU A 120 12.12 -10.41 3.08
CA GLU A 120 11.45 -11.72 3.18
C GLU A 120 10.41 -11.94 2.07
N ILE A 121 9.62 -10.92 1.73
CA ILE A 121 8.65 -10.98 0.63
C ILE A 121 9.37 -11.17 -0.70
N ASP A 122 10.41 -10.39 -0.98
CA ASP A 122 11.19 -10.49 -2.22
C ASP A 122 11.77 -11.91 -2.37
N GLY A 123 12.28 -12.50 -1.29
CA GLY A 123 12.78 -13.88 -1.31
C GLY A 123 11.69 -14.94 -1.53
N LEU A 124 10.49 -14.73 -0.97
CA LEU A 124 9.36 -15.64 -1.20
C LEU A 124 8.78 -15.51 -2.61
N GLU A 125 8.83 -14.31 -3.21
CA GLU A 125 8.43 -14.09 -4.60
C GLU A 125 9.40 -14.78 -5.56
N ASP A 126 10.71 -14.67 -5.33
CA ASP A 126 11.73 -15.41 -6.10
C ASP A 126 11.56 -16.93 -5.94
N ASP A 127 11.36 -17.43 -4.70
CA ASP A 127 11.12 -18.86 -4.47
C ASP A 127 9.85 -19.33 -5.20
N LEU A 128 8.79 -18.52 -5.26
CA LEU A 128 7.54 -18.88 -5.94
C LEU A 128 7.70 -18.91 -7.46
N SER A 129 8.45 -17.98 -8.07
CA SER A 129 8.68 -18.00 -9.51
C SER A 129 9.45 -19.23 -9.97
N ASP A 130 10.40 -19.69 -9.16
CA ASP A 130 11.17 -20.91 -9.47
C ASP A 130 10.28 -22.18 -9.42
N TYR A 131 9.17 -22.17 -8.67
CA TYR A 131 8.20 -23.29 -8.66
C TYR A 131 7.20 -23.24 -9.82
N GLU A 132 6.86 -22.06 -10.35
CA GLU A 132 5.91 -21.94 -11.46
C GLU A 132 6.57 -22.23 -12.83
N ASP A 133 7.87 -22.00 -12.99
CA ASP A 133 8.57 -22.22 -14.26
C ASP A 133 9.06 -23.68 -14.46
N ASP A 134 9.29 -24.47 -13.39
CA ASP A 134 9.81 -25.84 -13.51
C ASP A 134 8.71 -26.89 -13.82
N ASP A 135 7.44 -26.67 -13.44
CA ASP A 135 6.35 -27.65 -13.63
C ASP A 135 5.73 -27.59 -15.05
N ASP A 136 5.62 -26.40 -15.67
CA ASP A 136 5.06 -26.25 -17.04
C ASP A 136 6.01 -26.82 -18.12
N ASP A 137 7.33 -26.61 -17.99
CA ASP A 137 8.32 -27.13 -18.96
C ASP A 137 8.42 -28.67 -18.92
N ASP A 138 8.21 -29.30 -17.75
CA ASP A 138 8.28 -30.75 -17.58
C ASP A 138 7.02 -31.45 -18.16
N ILE A 139 5.83 -30.84 -18.06
CA ILE A 139 4.59 -31.38 -18.63
C ILE A 139 4.58 -31.23 -20.16
N ASP A 140 5.00 -30.08 -20.69
CA ASP A 140 5.13 -29.87 -22.14
C ASP A 140 6.07 -30.91 -22.78
N GLU A 141 7.17 -31.29 -22.09
CA GLU A 141 8.09 -32.34 -22.56
C GLU A 141 7.42 -33.73 -22.52
N GLU A 142 6.64 -34.03 -21.48
CA GLU A 142 5.92 -35.32 -21.35
C GLU A 142 4.82 -35.48 -22.42
N VAL A 143 4.04 -34.41 -22.68
CA VAL A 143 3.02 -34.39 -23.73
C VAL A 143 3.67 -34.51 -25.12
N SER A 144 4.79 -33.83 -25.36
CA SER A 144 5.54 -33.97 -26.62
C SER A 144 6.10 -35.39 -26.82
N ASP A 145 6.60 -36.03 -25.77
CA ASP A 145 7.10 -37.41 -25.83
C ASP A 145 5.95 -38.40 -26.07
N LEU A 146 4.75 -38.12 -25.57
CA LEU A 146 3.54 -38.91 -25.81
C LEU A 146 3.04 -38.76 -27.26
N GLU A 147 3.01 -37.55 -27.81
CA GLU A 147 2.66 -37.28 -29.22
C GLU A 147 3.55 -38.10 -30.16
N ASP A 148 4.88 -38.03 -29.97
CA ASP A 148 5.85 -38.82 -30.75
C ASP A 148 5.59 -40.33 -30.62
N SER A 149 5.20 -40.79 -29.42
CA SER A 149 4.92 -42.21 -29.15
C SER A 149 3.64 -42.70 -29.82
N LEU A 150 2.58 -41.87 -29.84
CA LEU A 150 1.33 -42.17 -30.55
C LEU A 150 1.56 -42.23 -32.05
N ILE A 151 2.29 -41.27 -32.62
CA ILE A 151 2.66 -41.30 -34.04
C ILE A 151 3.44 -42.58 -34.35
N ASP A 152 4.46 -42.93 -33.57
CA ASP A 152 5.28 -44.12 -33.81
C ASP A 152 4.48 -45.44 -33.74
N GLU A 153 3.47 -45.55 -32.86
CA GLU A 153 2.65 -46.77 -32.70
C GLU A 153 1.52 -46.84 -33.74
N PHE A 154 0.89 -45.72 -34.07
CA PHE A 154 -0.34 -45.67 -34.87
C PHE A 154 -0.17 -45.13 -36.30
N GLU A 155 1.03 -44.69 -36.74
CA GLU A 155 1.32 -44.19 -38.11
C GLU A 155 0.73 -45.10 -39.20
N THR A 156 0.69 -46.41 -38.95
CA THR A 156 -0.05 -47.37 -39.76
C THR A 156 -0.88 -48.28 -38.86
N TYR A 157 -2.20 -48.13 -38.91
CA TYR A 157 -3.12 -48.86 -38.06
C TYR A 157 -4.23 -49.52 -38.89
N ASP A 158 -4.29 -50.85 -38.89
CA ASP A 158 -5.19 -51.66 -39.71
C ASP A 158 -5.19 -51.25 -41.21
N ASP A 159 -6.28 -50.66 -41.70
CA ASP A 159 -6.44 -50.14 -43.07
C ASP A 159 -6.14 -48.62 -43.18
N PHE A 160 -5.77 -47.96 -42.08
CA PHE A 160 -5.30 -46.56 -42.06
C PHE A 160 -3.79 -46.47 -42.30
N GLU A 161 -3.40 -45.56 -43.19
CA GLU A 161 -2.02 -45.19 -43.47
C GLU A 161 -1.82 -43.69 -43.17
N ASP A 162 -0.60 -43.31 -42.77
CA ASP A 162 -0.19 -41.93 -42.49
C ASP A 162 -1.07 -41.23 -41.43
N VAL A 163 -1.41 -41.94 -40.35
CA VAL A 163 -2.11 -41.35 -39.19
C VAL A 163 -1.16 -40.42 -38.44
N ASP A 164 -1.60 -39.20 -38.18
CA ASP A 164 -0.83 -38.18 -37.47
C ASP A 164 -1.60 -37.69 -36.24
N PHE A 165 -0.88 -37.14 -35.26
CA PHE A 165 -1.45 -36.70 -33.99
C PHE A 165 -0.98 -35.31 -33.62
N SER A 166 -1.83 -34.55 -32.93
CA SER A 166 -1.43 -33.33 -32.23
C SER A 166 -2.01 -33.33 -30.82
N LEU A 167 -1.15 -33.13 -29.83
CA LEU A 167 -1.54 -33.11 -28.43
C LEU A 167 -1.32 -31.74 -27.79
N ASP A 168 -2.22 -31.36 -26.89
CA ASP A 168 -2.14 -30.16 -26.04
C ASP A 168 -2.88 -30.43 -24.73
N GLY A 169 -2.51 -29.75 -23.65
CA GLY A 169 -3.14 -29.93 -22.34
C GLY A 169 -2.15 -30.30 -21.24
N ASP A 170 -2.65 -30.93 -20.19
CA ASP A 170 -1.90 -31.27 -18.97
C ASP A 170 -2.26 -32.67 -18.42
N ASP A 171 -1.87 -32.95 -17.17
CA ASP A 171 -2.11 -34.23 -16.49
C ASP A 171 -3.56 -34.42 -16.01
N GLU A 172 -4.39 -33.36 -16.03
CA GLU A 172 -5.81 -33.41 -15.69
C GLU A 172 -6.69 -33.46 -16.96
N ASP A 173 -6.40 -32.60 -17.95
CA ASP A 173 -7.18 -32.44 -19.18
C ASP A 173 -6.26 -32.51 -20.43
N LEU A 174 -6.38 -33.55 -21.25
CA LEU A 174 -5.61 -33.75 -22.48
C LEU A 174 -6.49 -33.63 -23.73
N THR A 175 -6.03 -32.83 -24.70
CA THR A 175 -6.61 -32.75 -26.04
C THR A 175 -5.80 -33.61 -27.01
N VAL A 176 -6.45 -34.53 -27.72
CA VAL A 176 -5.83 -35.42 -28.70
C VAL A 176 -6.53 -35.26 -30.05
N ASP A 177 -5.87 -34.57 -30.97
CA ASP A 177 -6.36 -34.45 -32.35
C ASP A 177 -5.74 -35.55 -33.23
N ILE A 178 -6.59 -36.23 -34.00
CA ILE A 178 -6.19 -37.34 -34.88
C ILE A 178 -6.40 -36.91 -36.33
N TYR A 179 -5.35 -36.98 -37.15
CA TYR A 179 -5.43 -36.66 -38.58
C TYR A 179 -5.29 -37.93 -39.41
N ILE A 180 -6.26 -38.17 -40.28
CA ILE A 180 -6.31 -39.36 -41.14
C ILE A 180 -6.51 -38.98 -42.60
N ASP A 181 -5.94 -39.74 -43.53
CA ASP A 181 -6.21 -39.56 -44.97
C ASP A 181 -7.45 -40.36 -45.38
N LYS A 182 -8.58 -39.67 -45.49
CA LYS A 182 -9.86 -40.26 -45.91
C LYS A 182 -9.85 -40.76 -47.36
N ASP A 183 -9.14 -40.06 -48.24
CA ASP A 183 -9.03 -40.45 -49.64
C ASP A 183 -8.19 -41.74 -49.77
N ALA A 184 -7.14 -41.90 -48.95
CA ALA A 184 -6.35 -43.12 -48.89
C ALA A 184 -7.17 -44.31 -48.38
N TRP A 185 -7.99 -44.11 -47.34
CA TRP A 185 -8.91 -45.13 -46.83
C TRP A 185 -9.89 -45.63 -47.91
N GLU A 186 -10.55 -44.73 -48.64
CA GLU A 186 -11.50 -45.10 -49.71
C GLU A 186 -10.77 -45.87 -50.83
N GLU A 187 -9.51 -45.54 -51.12
CA GLU A 187 -8.71 -46.25 -52.13
C GLU A 187 -8.34 -47.68 -51.69
N GLU A 188 -7.96 -47.90 -50.43
CA GLU A 188 -7.54 -49.21 -49.92
C GLU A 188 -8.73 -50.14 -49.63
N THR A 189 -9.75 -49.65 -48.93
CA THR A 189 -10.90 -50.46 -48.49
C THR A 189 -12.00 -50.54 -49.54
N GLY A 190 -12.18 -49.48 -50.33
CA GLY A 190 -13.27 -49.31 -51.29
C GLY A 190 -14.63 -48.94 -50.67
N ASP A 191 -14.66 -48.61 -49.39
CA ASP A 191 -15.83 -48.19 -48.64
C ASP A 191 -15.64 -46.74 -48.10
N ASP A 192 -16.74 -46.00 -47.94
CA ASP A 192 -16.69 -44.66 -47.35
C ASP A 192 -16.32 -44.77 -45.86
N LEU A 193 -15.43 -43.90 -45.37
CA LEU A 193 -15.08 -43.84 -43.95
C LEU A 193 -16.30 -43.44 -43.09
N ASP A 194 -16.58 -44.21 -42.05
CA ASP A 194 -17.63 -43.95 -41.06
C ASP A 194 -17.13 -44.14 -39.61
N ALA A 195 -17.92 -43.71 -38.63
CA ALA A 195 -17.56 -43.79 -37.22
C ALA A 195 -17.19 -45.22 -36.80
N ALA A 196 -17.88 -46.24 -37.32
CA ALA A 196 -17.63 -47.64 -36.96
C ALA A 196 -16.24 -48.12 -37.37
N ALA A 197 -15.65 -47.56 -38.43
CA ALA A 197 -14.27 -47.83 -38.82
C ALA A 197 -13.23 -47.17 -37.90
N LEU A 198 -13.63 -46.13 -37.16
CA LEU A 198 -12.77 -45.38 -36.25
C LEU A 198 -12.89 -45.84 -34.79
N GLU A 199 -13.92 -46.61 -34.44
CA GLU A 199 -14.15 -47.08 -33.05
C GLU A 199 -12.91 -47.78 -32.48
N ASP A 200 -12.34 -48.76 -33.19
CA ASP A 200 -11.18 -49.53 -32.73
C ASP A 200 -9.92 -48.63 -32.61
N LEU A 201 -9.71 -47.70 -33.56
CA LEU A 201 -8.59 -46.75 -33.51
C LEU A 201 -8.71 -45.82 -32.29
N VAL A 202 -9.89 -45.24 -32.06
CA VAL A 202 -10.14 -44.33 -30.94
C VAL A 202 -10.00 -45.05 -29.60
N GLN A 203 -10.53 -46.27 -29.48
CA GLN A 203 -10.36 -47.08 -28.27
C GLN A 203 -8.89 -47.35 -27.99
N ASP A 204 -8.15 -47.85 -28.97
CA ASP A 204 -6.74 -48.20 -28.78
C ASP A 204 -5.88 -46.96 -28.48
N VAL A 205 -6.17 -45.81 -29.10
CA VAL A 205 -5.47 -44.54 -28.80
C VAL A 205 -5.76 -44.07 -27.37
N VAL A 206 -7.02 -44.03 -26.96
CA VAL A 206 -7.41 -43.59 -25.61
C VAL A 206 -6.86 -44.55 -24.55
N GLU A 207 -6.93 -45.87 -24.78
CA GLU A 207 -6.33 -46.86 -23.88
C GLU A 207 -4.80 -46.76 -23.83
N TYR A 208 -4.15 -46.46 -24.95
CA TYR A 208 -2.69 -46.24 -25.00
C TYR A 208 -2.30 -45.02 -24.19
N VAL A 209 -3.02 -43.91 -24.35
CA VAL A 209 -2.82 -42.70 -23.54
C VAL A 209 -2.98 -43.03 -22.07
N TRP A 210 -4.03 -43.73 -21.64
CA TRP A 210 -4.19 -44.08 -20.22
C TRP A 210 -3.17 -45.10 -19.67
N ASP A 211 -2.54 -45.93 -20.51
CA ASP A 211 -1.50 -46.88 -20.05
C ASP A 211 -0.11 -46.23 -19.96
N GLU A 212 0.21 -45.34 -20.90
CA GLU A 212 1.51 -44.65 -20.97
C GLU A 212 1.51 -43.31 -20.21
N PHE A 213 0.36 -42.68 -20.02
CA PHE A 213 0.13 -41.41 -19.31
C PHE A 213 -0.72 -41.62 -18.04
N TYR A 214 -1.00 -40.55 -17.28
CA TYR A 214 -1.72 -40.62 -16.00
C TYR A 214 -3.07 -41.37 -16.12
N ASP A 215 -3.37 -42.24 -15.16
CA ASP A 215 -4.44 -43.26 -15.23
C ASP A 215 -5.87 -42.69 -15.11
N ASP A 216 -6.00 -41.37 -14.93
CA ASP A 216 -7.24 -40.64 -14.71
C ASP A 216 -7.38 -39.35 -15.51
N VAL A 217 -6.55 -39.12 -16.52
CA VAL A 217 -6.65 -37.92 -17.38
C VAL A 217 -7.97 -37.92 -18.18
N GLU A 218 -8.64 -36.77 -18.23
CA GLU A 218 -9.81 -36.54 -19.08
C GLU A 218 -9.33 -36.23 -20.51
N ILE A 219 -9.75 -37.04 -21.48
CA ILE A 219 -9.33 -36.92 -22.88
C ILE A 219 -10.49 -36.35 -23.68
N SER A 220 -10.22 -35.29 -24.43
CA SER A 220 -11.12 -34.81 -25.50
C SER A 220 -10.36 -34.78 -26.81
N GLY A 221 -11.03 -35.07 -27.92
CA GLY A 221 -10.31 -35.14 -29.19
C GLY A 221 -11.21 -34.97 -30.40
N THR A 222 -10.60 -34.53 -31.49
CA THR A 222 -11.27 -34.38 -32.77
C THR A 222 -10.52 -35.14 -33.85
N ILE A 223 -11.26 -35.83 -34.71
CA ILE A 223 -10.71 -36.53 -35.87
C ILE A 223 -10.89 -35.66 -37.11
N TYR A 224 -9.80 -35.40 -37.82
CA TYR A 224 -9.74 -34.54 -39.00
C TYR A 224 -9.37 -35.33 -40.26
N ASP A 225 -9.90 -34.89 -41.40
CA ASP A 225 -9.34 -35.29 -42.69
C ASP A 225 -8.03 -34.51 -42.93
N SER A 226 -6.91 -35.21 -43.01
CA SER A 226 -5.59 -34.62 -43.27
C SER A 226 -5.51 -33.85 -44.60
N SER A 227 -6.42 -34.11 -45.54
CA SER A 227 -6.54 -33.38 -46.80
C SER A 227 -7.32 -32.07 -46.70
N ASP A 228 -8.11 -31.87 -45.64
CA ASP A 228 -8.89 -30.67 -45.34
C ASP A 228 -9.06 -30.52 -43.82
N ASP A 229 -8.04 -29.96 -43.16
CA ASP A 229 -7.95 -29.76 -41.71
C ASP A 229 -9.03 -28.83 -41.13
N ASP A 230 -9.83 -28.19 -41.99
CA ASP A 230 -11.02 -27.39 -41.64
C ASP A 230 -12.32 -28.25 -41.56
N GLU A 231 -12.29 -29.57 -41.85
CA GLU A 231 -13.44 -30.49 -41.78
C GLU A 231 -13.29 -31.51 -40.63
N ASP A 232 -13.91 -31.20 -39.48
CA ASP A 232 -14.10 -32.14 -38.37
C ASP A 232 -14.92 -33.34 -38.86
N LEU A 233 -14.38 -34.55 -38.71
CA LEU A 233 -15.06 -35.80 -39.05
C LEU A 233 -15.93 -36.27 -37.88
N TYR A 234 -15.31 -36.46 -36.71
CA TYR A 234 -15.93 -36.96 -35.49
C TYR A 234 -15.20 -36.43 -34.25
N ASP A 235 -15.94 -36.20 -33.17
CA ASP A 235 -15.39 -35.87 -31.85
C ASP A 235 -15.35 -37.15 -30.99
N PHE A 236 -14.39 -37.27 -30.08
CA PHE A 236 -14.35 -38.34 -29.09
C PHE A 236 -13.98 -37.82 -27.71
N GLU A 237 -14.40 -38.57 -26.69
CA GLU A 237 -14.13 -38.27 -25.28
C GLU A 237 -13.74 -39.57 -24.56
N GLY A 238 -12.74 -39.50 -23.68
CA GLY A 238 -12.33 -40.58 -22.79
C GLY A 238 -12.31 -40.06 -21.35
N TYR A 239 -13.12 -40.64 -20.46
CA TYR A 239 -13.21 -40.17 -19.07
C TYR A 239 -13.61 -41.29 -18.11
N LEU A 240 -13.43 -41.05 -16.81
CA LEU A 240 -13.94 -41.93 -15.74
C LEU A 240 -15.35 -41.51 -15.32
N ASP A 241 -16.28 -42.45 -15.29
CA ASP A 241 -17.66 -42.17 -14.88
C ASP A 241 -17.79 -41.97 -13.35
N SER A 242 -19.01 -41.75 -12.87
CA SER A 242 -19.25 -41.50 -11.43
C SER A 242 -18.94 -42.68 -10.49
N ASP A 243 -18.74 -43.87 -11.03
CA ASP A 243 -18.36 -45.09 -10.32
C ASP A 243 -16.86 -45.44 -10.55
N ASP A 244 -16.08 -44.51 -11.13
CA ASP A 244 -14.67 -44.64 -11.52
C ASP A 244 -14.44 -45.73 -12.60
N ASP A 245 -15.45 -46.03 -13.42
CA ASP A 245 -15.33 -46.96 -14.56
C ASP A 245 -14.95 -46.16 -15.83
N PRO A 246 -13.98 -46.61 -16.66
CA PRO A 246 -13.59 -45.92 -17.88
C PRO A 246 -14.68 -45.98 -18.94
N VAL A 247 -14.91 -44.83 -19.59
CA VAL A 247 -15.89 -44.63 -20.65
C VAL A 247 -15.19 -43.95 -21.83
N ILE A 248 -15.41 -44.48 -23.03
CA ILE A 248 -14.95 -43.90 -24.29
C ILE A 248 -16.17 -43.64 -25.16
N GLU A 249 -16.31 -42.42 -25.66
CA GLU A 249 -17.41 -42.01 -26.54
C GLU A 249 -16.86 -41.52 -27.88
N LEU A 250 -17.54 -41.89 -28.98
CA LEU A 250 -17.29 -41.37 -30.33
C LEU A 250 -18.59 -40.78 -30.87
N ASP A 251 -18.57 -39.49 -31.24
CA ASP A 251 -19.74 -38.67 -31.63
C ASP A 251 -20.89 -38.75 -30.58
N GLY A 252 -20.51 -38.90 -29.31
CA GLY A 252 -21.43 -39.03 -28.17
C GLY A 252 -22.13 -40.40 -28.03
N GLU A 253 -21.63 -41.43 -28.72
CA GLU A 253 -22.02 -42.83 -28.49
C GLU A 253 -20.88 -43.59 -27.80
N GLU A 254 -21.17 -44.26 -26.68
CA GLU A 254 -20.21 -45.11 -25.94
C GLU A 254 -19.82 -46.34 -26.79
N ILE A 255 -18.52 -46.58 -26.96
CA ILE A 255 -17.94 -47.61 -27.82
C ILE A 255 -17.19 -48.68 -27.03
#